data_AF-M7TT72-F1
#
_entry.id   AF-M7TT72-F1
#
_cell.length_a   1.000
_cell.length_b   1.000
_cell.length_c   1.000
_cell.angle_alpha   90.00
_cell.angle_beta   90.00
_cell.angle_gamma   90.00
#
_symmetry.space_group_name_H-M   'P 1'
#
loop_
_entity.id
_entity.type
_entity.pdbx_description
1 polymer ?
#
loop_
_entity_poly.entity_id
_entity_poly.type
_entity_poly.pdbx_seq_one_letter_code
_entity_poly.pdbx_strand_id
1 'polypeptide(L)'
;MGVAKKTRKFAEVKRVISRRDNRRQENAGKADAANAQKAKATPNNDIIRVVPQMPSNLFFQFNENLKPPYSVLVDTNFLSHTVQRKLPLLESMMDCLYAKCTPIITSCVMAELEKLGPKYRIALRIARDERWERLECDHKGTYADDCIIDRVMKHRTYLVSALLTILEIGLYANLKTYLSEGIYIVATNDKDLCRRVRKIPGVPILNVARGKYVIERLPGAPN
;
A
#
# COMPACT_ATOMS: atom_id res chain seq x y z
N MET A 1 -69.19 -39.91 28.02
CA MET A 1 -68.01 -40.36 27.24
C MET A 1 -66.81 -39.50 27.64
N GLY A 2 -65.82 -40.08 28.33
CA GLY A 2 -64.62 -39.35 28.77
C GLY A 2 -63.55 -39.37 27.68
N VAL A 3 -63.08 -38.20 27.26
CA VAL A 3 -62.08 -38.03 26.18
C VAL A 3 -60.74 -38.67 26.59
N ALA A 4 -60.12 -39.41 25.67
CA ALA A 4 -58.82 -40.05 25.89
C ALA A 4 -57.74 -39.03 26.28
N LYS A 5 -57.02 -39.29 27.37
CA LYS A 5 -55.98 -38.40 27.89
C LYS A 5 -54.73 -38.48 27.00
N LYS A 6 -54.18 -37.31 26.65
CA LYS A 6 -52.95 -37.20 25.87
C LYS A 6 -51.78 -37.79 26.66
N THR A 7 -51.06 -38.75 26.06
CA THR A 7 -49.91 -39.42 26.69
C THR A 7 -48.71 -38.47 26.77
N ARG A 8 -47.98 -38.52 27.89
CA ARG A 8 -46.77 -37.71 28.11
C ARG A 8 -45.58 -38.33 27.39
N LYS A 9 -44.64 -37.51 26.93
CA LYS A 9 -43.39 -37.97 26.32
C LYS A 9 -42.41 -38.40 27.40
N PHE A 10 -41.65 -39.47 27.15
CA PHE A 10 -40.57 -39.91 28.03
C PHE A 10 -39.36 -38.96 27.90
N ALA A 11 -38.64 -38.73 29.02
CA ALA A 11 -37.42 -37.92 29.10
C ALA A 11 -37.56 -36.45 28.63
N GLU A 12 -38.69 -35.81 28.95
CA GLU A 12 -38.89 -34.40 28.63
C GLU A 12 -38.03 -33.51 29.54
N VAL A 13 -37.03 -32.85 28.95
CA VAL A 13 -36.13 -31.93 29.64
C VAL A 13 -36.52 -30.47 29.42
N LYS A 14 -36.18 -29.61 30.38
CA LYS A 14 -36.34 -28.16 30.23
C LYS A 14 -35.49 -27.68 29.04
N ARG A 15 -36.07 -26.85 28.16
CA ARG A 15 -35.33 -26.26 27.03
C ARG A 15 -34.25 -25.31 27.58
N VAL A 16 -32.99 -25.61 27.31
CA VAL A 16 -31.82 -24.78 27.65
C VAL A 16 -31.20 -24.25 26.37
N ILE A 17 -30.58 -23.07 26.43
CA ILE A 17 -29.87 -22.51 25.29
C ILE A 17 -28.73 -23.44 24.84
N SER A 18 -28.71 -23.76 23.55
CA SER A 18 -27.71 -24.67 22.98
C SER A 18 -26.38 -23.95 22.74
N ARG A 19 -25.28 -24.71 22.68
CA ARG A 19 -23.96 -24.20 22.27
C ARG A 19 -23.93 -23.68 20.83
N ARG A 20 -24.87 -24.09 19.98
CA ARG A 20 -25.00 -23.71 18.56
C ARG A 20 -26.02 -22.59 18.32
N ASP A 21 -26.56 -21.99 19.38
CA ASP A 21 -27.56 -20.92 19.25
C ASP A 21 -26.89 -19.66 18.69
N ASN A 22 -27.47 -19.09 17.63
CA ASN A 22 -26.98 -17.89 16.96
C ASN A 22 -27.08 -16.63 17.84
N ARG A 23 -27.88 -16.66 18.91
CA ARG A 23 -27.98 -15.56 19.88
C ARG A 23 -26.78 -15.47 20.82
N ARG A 24 -25.93 -16.50 20.88
CA ARG A 24 -24.67 -16.44 21.61
C ARG A 24 -23.69 -15.54 20.84
N GLN A 25 -23.11 -14.56 21.53
CA GLN A 25 -22.13 -13.64 20.93
C GLN A 25 -20.93 -14.39 20.30
N GLU A 26 -20.49 -15.50 20.91
CA GLU A 26 -19.45 -16.39 20.36
C GLU A 26 -19.79 -17.00 18.99
N ASN A 27 -21.09 -17.14 18.67
CA ASN A 27 -21.55 -17.67 17.39
C ASN A 27 -22.00 -16.56 16.43
N ALA A 28 -22.38 -15.38 16.94
CA ALA A 28 -22.68 -14.21 16.13
C ALA A 28 -21.48 -13.86 15.22
N GLY A 29 -20.26 -13.83 15.77
CA GLY A 29 -19.05 -13.60 14.96
C GLY A 29 -18.69 -14.74 13.99
N LYS A 30 -19.18 -15.96 14.21
CA LYS A 30 -18.95 -17.09 13.30
C LYS A 30 -19.82 -17.02 12.05
N ALA A 31 -21.02 -16.45 12.15
CA ALA A 31 -21.88 -16.22 10.99
C ALA A 31 -21.28 -15.15 10.06
N ASP A 32 -20.75 -14.06 10.62
CA ASP A 32 -20.07 -13.01 9.85
C ASP A 32 -18.76 -13.51 9.25
N ALA A 33 -17.96 -14.29 10.00
CA ALA A 33 -16.75 -14.91 9.48
C ALA A 33 -17.04 -15.94 8.36
N ALA A 34 -18.11 -16.73 8.49
CA ALA A 34 -18.55 -17.66 7.45
C ALA A 34 -19.03 -16.91 6.19
N ASN A 35 -19.70 -15.76 6.34
CA ASN A 35 -20.08 -14.91 5.20
C ASN A 35 -18.86 -14.25 4.54
N ALA A 36 -17.88 -13.79 5.31
CA ALA A 36 -16.63 -13.23 4.77
C ALA A 36 -15.79 -14.29 4.04
N GLN A 37 -15.84 -15.56 4.48
CA GLN A 37 -15.23 -16.68 3.77
C GLN A 37 -15.99 -17.04 2.49
N LYS A 38 -17.32 -17.01 2.52
CA LYS A 38 -18.15 -17.19 1.31
C LYS A 38 -17.96 -16.07 0.29
N ALA A 39 -17.69 -14.84 0.72
CA ALA A 39 -17.36 -13.73 -0.17
C ALA A 39 -16.02 -13.90 -0.90
N LYS A 40 -15.13 -14.78 -0.42
CA LYS A 40 -13.88 -15.16 -1.09
C LYS A 40 -14.01 -16.41 -1.97
N ALA A 41 -15.17 -17.06 -1.98
CA ALA A 41 -15.45 -18.18 -2.86
C ALA A 41 -16.03 -17.64 -4.20
N THR A 42 -15.47 -18.07 -5.32
CA THR A 42 -16.06 -17.91 -6.65
C THR A 42 -17.44 -18.58 -6.71
N PRO A 43 -18.30 -18.26 -7.70
CA PRO A 43 -19.63 -18.87 -7.83
C PRO A 43 -19.60 -20.42 -7.93
N ASN A 44 -18.44 -21.01 -8.25
CA ASN A 44 -18.22 -22.45 -8.32
C ASN A 44 -17.56 -23.08 -7.08
N ASN A 45 -17.54 -22.41 -5.93
CA ASN A 45 -17.17 -23.01 -4.63
C ASN A 45 -15.76 -23.66 -4.60
N ASP A 46 -14.86 -23.25 -5.51
CA ASP A 46 -13.49 -23.73 -5.60
C ASP A 46 -12.56 -22.91 -4.69
N ILE A 47 -11.66 -23.61 -3.99
CA ILE A 47 -10.65 -22.99 -3.13
C ILE A 47 -9.50 -22.47 -4.01
N ILE A 48 -9.52 -21.18 -4.34
CA ILE A 48 -8.46 -20.53 -5.12
C ILE A 48 -7.27 -20.21 -4.21
N ARG A 49 -6.14 -20.90 -4.40
CA ARG A 49 -4.85 -20.52 -3.79
C ARG A 49 -4.18 -19.46 -4.65
N VAL A 50 -4.35 -18.19 -4.30
CA VAL A 50 -3.65 -17.08 -4.98
C VAL A 50 -2.18 -17.08 -4.55
N VAL A 51 -1.30 -17.63 -5.39
CA VAL A 51 0.14 -17.46 -5.25
C VAL A 51 0.55 -16.28 -6.14
N PRO A 52 1.01 -15.15 -5.57
CA PRO A 52 1.47 -14.02 -6.39
C PRO A 52 2.70 -14.45 -7.18
N GLN A 53 2.70 -14.19 -8.49
CA GLN A 53 3.86 -14.44 -9.34
C GLN A 53 4.97 -13.43 -9.02
N MET A 54 6.23 -13.88 -9.14
CA MET A 54 7.37 -12.98 -9.02
C MET A 54 7.41 -12.07 -10.25
N PRO A 55 7.64 -10.76 -10.08
CA PRO A 55 7.67 -9.82 -11.20
C PRO A 55 8.93 -10.02 -12.06
N SER A 56 8.83 -9.83 -13.37
CA SER A 56 9.92 -10.13 -14.32
C SER A 56 11.09 -9.15 -14.30
N ASN A 57 10.85 -7.92 -13.84
CA ASN A 57 11.87 -6.87 -13.79
C ASN A 57 12.90 -7.10 -12.67
N LEU A 58 12.65 -8.07 -11.80
CA LEU A 58 13.56 -8.44 -10.73
C LEU A 58 14.51 -9.54 -11.18
N PHE A 59 15.78 -9.20 -11.34
CA PHE A 59 16.86 -10.18 -11.37
C PHE A 59 17.26 -10.51 -9.93
N PHE A 60 16.71 -11.62 -9.41
CA PHE A 60 16.76 -11.99 -7.98
C PHE A 60 16.23 -10.86 -7.06
N GLN A 61 17.13 -10.06 -6.49
CA GLN A 61 16.79 -8.93 -5.61
C GLN A 61 17.05 -7.57 -6.25
N PHE A 62 17.67 -7.53 -7.44
CA PHE A 62 17.94 -6.31 -8.17
C PHE A 62 16.81 -5.99 -9.13
N ASN A 63 16.47 -4.71 -9.28
CA ASN A 63 15.43 -4.23 -10.18
C ASN A 63 16.05 -3.48 -11.35
N GLU A 64 16.05 -4.09 -12.53
CA GLU A 64 16.74 -3.58 -13.72
C GLU A 64 16.04 -2.39 -14.38
N ASN A 65 14.78 -2.15 -14.04
CA ASN A 65 13.98 -1.05 -14.61
C ASN A 65 14.11 0.27 -13.84
N LEU A 66 14.89 0.32 -12.75
CA LEU A 66 15.24 1.58 -12.09
C LEU A 66 16.20 2.37 -12.98
N LYS A 67 15.64 3.26 -13.81
CA LYS A 67 16.36 4.11 -14.74
C LYS A 67 16.01 5.57 -14.48
N PRO A 68 16.94 6.52 -14.67
CA PRO A 68 16.63 7.94 -14.66
C PRO A 68 15.52 8.28 -15.67
N PRO A 69 14.53 9.14 -15.34
CA PRO A 69 14.34 9.90 -14.10
C PRO A 69 13.79 9.04 -12.94
N TYR A 70 14.32 9.26 -11.73
CA TYR A 70 13.90 8.51 -10.55
C TYR A 70 12.66 9.12 -9.89
N SER A 71 11.61 8.31 -9.77
CA SER A 71 10.42 8.64 -8.99
C SER A 71 10.63 8.29 -7.52
N VAL A 72 10.53 9.27 -6.63
CA VAL A 72 10.78 9.07 -5.20
C VAL A 72 9.52 9.39 -4.40
N LEU A 73 8.97 8.38 -3.71
CA LEU A 73 7.87 8.57 -2.76
C LEU A 73 8.40 9.19 -1.48
N VAL A 74 7.85 10.34 -1.12
CA VAL A 74 8.29 11.11 0.04
C VAL A 74 7.31 10.93 1.21
N ASP A 75 7.87 10.57 2.36
CA ASP A 75 7.16 10.41 3.64
C ASP A 75 7.18 11.69 4.50
N THR A 76 6.26 11.82 5.46
CA THR A 76 6.15 12.98 6.36
C THR A 76 7.39 13.13 7.24
N ASN A 77 7.89 12.01 7.76
CA ASN A 77 9.10 11.96 8.58
C ASN A 77 10.35 12.36 7.78
N PHE A 78 10.41 12.03 6.50
CA PHE A 78 11.54 12.45 5.67
C PHE A 78 11.56 13.98 5.51
N LEU A 79 10.41 14.57 5.17
CA LEU A 79 10.27 16.02 5.00
C LEU A 79 10.62 16.79 6.28
N SER A 80 10.19 16.31 7.44
CA SER A 80 10.52 16.94 8.71
C SER A 80 12.02 16.93 9.01
N HIS A 81 12.71 15.83 8.73
CA HIS A 81 14.15 15.71 8.92
C HIS A 81 14.94 16.56 7.91
N THR A 82 14.47 16.65 6.66
CA THR A 82 15.02 17.52 5.63
C THR A 82 14.96 18.99 6.06
N VAL A 83 13.81 19.45 6.55
CA VAL A 83 13.63 20.81 7.06
C VAL A 83 14.52 21.06 8.28
N GLN A 84 14.57 20.13 9.23
CA GLN A 84 15.39 20.27 10.43
C GLN A 84 16.88 20.44 10.10
N ARG A 85 17.36 19.75 9.05
CA ARG A 85 18.76 19.81 8.61
C ARG A 85 19.03 20.86 7.54
N LYS A 86 18.03 21.66 7.17
CA LYS A 86 18.13 22.75 6.19
C LYS A 86 18.62 22.25 4.82
N LEU A 87 18.18 21.07 4.41
CA LEU A 87 18.53 20.50 3.11
C LEU A 87 17.49 20.91 2.06
N PRO A 88 17.89 21.47 0.91
CA PRO A 88 16.97 21.65 -0.21
C PRO A 88 16.59 20.28 -0.77
N LEU A 89 15.28 20.00 -0.85
CA LEU A 89 14.76 18.65 -1.16
C LEU A 89 15.26 18.14 -2.51
N LEU A 90 15.00 18.88 -3.59
CA LEU A 90 15.31 18.44 -4.95
C LEU A 90 16.81 18.38 -5.23
N GLU A 91 17.54 19.44 -4.86
CA GLU A 91 19.00 19.53 -5.06
C GLU A 91 19.73 18.41 -4.32
N SER A 92 19.42 18.20 -3.03
CA SER A 92 20.05 17.14 -2.24
C SER A 92 19.71 15.73 -2.77
N MET A 93 18.54 15.54 -3.38
CA MET A 93 18.18 14.26 -4.04
C MET A 93 18.99 14.04 -5.31
N MET A 94 19.17 15.07 -6.14
CA MET A 94 19.97 15.00 -7.36
C MET A 94 21.45 14.78 -7.04
N ASP A 95 21.99 15.40 -5.98
CA ASP A 95 23.36 15.19 -5.53
C ASP A 95 23.61 13.76 -5.04
N CYS A 96 22.60 13.12 -4.44
CA CYS A 96 22.69 11.75 -3.93
C CYS A 96 22.54 10.70 -5.04
N LEU A 97 21.59 10.90 -5.95
CA LEU A 97 21.25 9.94 -7.01
C LEU A 97 22.00 10.17 -8.32
N TYR A 98 22.72 11.29 -8.44
CA TYR A 98 23.43 11.74 -9.64
C TYR A 98 22.57 11.74 -10.91
N ALA A 99 21.26 11.93 -10.75
CA ALA A 99 20.29 11.88 -11.82
C ALA A 99 19.06 12.74 -11.52
N LYS A 100 18.26 13.01 -12.55
CA LYS A 100 16.99 13.75 -12.39
C LYS A 100 16.03 12.96 -11.51
N CYS A 101 15.53 13.61 -10.46
CA CYS A 101 14.59 13.01 -9.51
C CYS A 101 13.27 13.78 -9.52
N THR A 102 12.17 13.05 -9.47
CA THR A 102 10.81 13.59 -9.30
C THR A 102 10.29 13.15 -7.93
N PRO A 103 10.25 14.07 -6.94
CA PRO A 103 9.62 13.77 -5.67
C PRO A 103 8.10 13.69 -5.86
N ILE A 104 7.53 12.66 -5.26
CA ILE A 104 6.12 12.33 -5.35
C ILE A 104 5.54 12.29 -3.94
N ILE A 105 4.47 13.06 -3.73
CA ILE A 105 3.78 13.14 -2.45
C ILE A 105 2.40 12.55 -2.60
N THR A 106 2.05 11.63 -1.71
CA THR A 106 0.72 11.03 -1.67
C THR A 106 -0.27 11.92 -0.91
N SER A 107 -1.55 11.90 -1.28
CA SER A 107 -2.59 12.70 -0.61
C SER A 107 -2.69 12.37 0.89
N CYS A 108 -2.38 11.14 1.25
CA CYS A 108 -2.38 10.65 2.61
C CYS A 108 -1.21 11.20 3.47
N VAL A 109 0.00 11.33 2.89
CA VAL A 109 1.14 12.04 3.51
C VAL A 109 0.83 13.53 3.71
N MET A 110 0.17 14.16 2.73
CA MET A 110 -0.27 15.56 2.86
C MET A 110 -1.26 15.73 4.02
N ALA A 111 -2.24 14.82 4.13
CA ALA A 111 -3.21 14.85 5.23
C ALA A 111 -2.56 14.64 6.60
N GLU A 112 -1.52 13.81 6.71
CA GLU A 112 -0.75 13.68 7.95
C GLU A 112 0.01 14.96 8.31
N LEU A 113 0.65 15.63 7.34
CA LEU A 113 1.33 16.91 7.58
C LEU A 113 0.37 18.00 8.06
N GLU A 114 -0.86 18.02 7.54
CA GLU A 114 -1.89 18.96 7.98
C GLU A 114 -2.36 18.67 9.42
N LYS A 115 -2.46 17.40 9.81
CA LYS A 115 -2.83 16.98 11.17
C LYS A 115 -1.76 17.30 12.21
N LEU A 116 -0.48 17.22 11.85
CA LEU A 116 0.64 17.53 12.74
C LEU A 116 0.70 19.03 13.13
N GLY A 117 -0.05 19.88 12.43
CA GLY A 117 -0.34 21.26 12.84
C GLY A 117 0.79 22.27 12.53
N PRO A 118 0.81 23.42 13.23
CA PRO A 118 1.61 24.58 12.82
C PRO A 118 3.13 24.37 12.93
N LYS A 119 3.58 23.40 13.75
CA LYS A 119 5.00 23.05 13.89
C LYS A 119 5.63 22.60 12.57
N TYR A 120 4.84 21.94 11.70
CA TYR A 120 5.29 21.42 10.42
C TYR A 120 4.86 22.28 9.23
N ARG A 121 4.48 23.55 9.46
CA ARG A 121 4.02 24.47 8.41
C ARG A 121 5.06 24.68 7.30
N ILE A 122 6.35 24.66 7.64
CA ILE A 122 7.43 24.78 6.65
C ILE A 122 7.45 23.54 5.74
N ALA A 123 7.38 22.35 6.34
CA ALA A 123 7.30 21.08 5.59
C ALA A 123 6.02 21.01 4.72
N LEU A 124 4.89 21.54 5.20
CA LEU A 124 3.66 21.63 4.43
C LEU A 124 3.77 22.60 3.24
N ARG A 125 4.45 23.74 3.40
CA ARG A 125 4.69 24.69 2.29
C ARG A 125 5.60 24.09 1.23
N ILE A 126 6.63 23.38 1.68
CA ILE A 126 7.53 22.56 0.86
C ILE A 126 6.63 21.56 0.10
N ALA A 127 5.90 20.68 0.79
CA ALA A 127 4.99 19.67 0.20
C ALA A 127 3.99 20.19 -0.85
N ARG A 128 3.59 21.45 -0.77
CA ARG A 128 2.63 22.07 -1.69
C ARG A 128 3.25 22.70 -2.93
N ASP A 129 4.57 22.65 -3.10
CA ASP A 129 5.23 23.15 -4.32
C ASP A 129 4.64 22.49 -5.58
N GLU A 130 4.38 23.30 -6.61
CA GLU A 130 3.78 22.88 -7.87
C GLU A 130 4.72 22.01 -8.71
N ARG A 131 6.01 22.06 -8.41
CA ARG A 131 7.05 21.27 -9.09
C ARG A 131 6.91 19.76 -8.83
N TRP A 132 6.13 19.35 -7.84
CA TRP A 132 6.10 17.97 -7.36
C TRP A 132 4.84 17.27 -7.80
N GLU A 133 4.99 15.99 -8.12
CA GLU A 133 3.87 15.17 -8.52
C GLU A 133 3.05 14.76 -7.29
N ARG A 134 1.73 14.91 -7.41
CA ARG A 134 0.79 14.51 -6.36
C ARG A 134 0.07 13.25 -6.78
N LEU A 135 0.17 12.23 -5.95
CA LEU A 135 -0.56 10.97 -6.14
C LEU A 135 -1.77 10.90 -5.21
N GLU A 136 -2.94 10.70 -5.78
CA GLU A 136 -4.17 10.46 -5.02
C GLU A 136 -4.19 9.02 -4.47
N CYS A 137 -4.67 8.87 -3.22
CA CYS A 137 -4.79 7.59 -2.53
C CYS A 137 -6.26 7.12 -2.49
N ASP A 138 -6.54 5.89 -2.93
CA ASP A 138 -7.90 5.30 -2.96
C ASP A 138 -8.26 4.49 -1.70
N HIS A 139 -7.70 4.83 -0.54
CA HIS A 139 -7.95 4.10 0.70
C HIS A 139 -8.66 4.96 1.74
N LYS A 140 -9.49 4.31 2.56
CA LYS A 140 -10.15 4.96 3.68
C LYS A 140 -9.16 5.16 4.83
N GLY A 141 -8.97 6.41 5.25
CA GLY A 141 -8.05 6.77 6.33
C GLY A 141 -6.78 7.43 5.80
N THR A 142 -5.91 7.86 6.71
CA THR A 142 -4.73 8.69 6.40
C THR A 142 -3.45 8.04 6.92
N TYR A 143 -3.36 6.71 6.96
CA TYR A 143 -2.14 6.05 7.44
C TYR A 143 -1.17 5.89 6.27
N ALA A 144 -0.15 6.75 6.22
CA ALA A 144 0.76 6.86 5.09
C ALA A 144 1.63 5.61 4.92
N ASP A 145 2.09 5.00 6.02
CA ASP A 145 2.97 3.83 5.98
C ASP A 145 2.39 2.68 5.16
N ASP A 146 1.12 2.33 5.43
CA ASP A 146 0.45 1.24 4.72
C ASP A 146 0.19 1.61 3.27
N CYS A 147 -0.16 2.87 2.98
CA CYS A 147 -0.32 3.33 1.61
C CYS A 147 0.98 3.22 0.80
N ILE A 148 2.09 3.67 1.36
CA ILE A 148 3.40 3.62 0.70
C ILE A 148 3.77 2.16 0.43
N ILE A 149 3.57 1.26 1.40
CA ILE A 149 3.88 -0.16 1.24
C ILE A 149 2.99 -0.81 0.19
N ASP A 150 1.69 -0.59 0.25
CA ASP A 150 0.75 -1.16 -0.72
C ASP A 150 1.04 -0.66 -2.13
N ARG A 151 1.38 0.62 -2.29
CA ARG A 151 1.74 1.22 -3.58
C ARG A 151 3.04 0.62 -4.11
N VAL A 152 4.08 0.56 -3.29
CA VAL A 152 5.37 -0.04 -3.65
C VAL A 152 5.24 -1.54 -3.96
N MET A 153 4.29 -2.22 -3.31
CA MET A 153 4.00 -3.63 -3.56
C MET A 153 3.24 -3.85 -4.87
N LYS A 154 2.22 -3.03 -5.16
CA LYS A 154 1.43 -3.08 -6.41
C LYS A 154 2.25 -2.74 -7.65
N HIS A 155 3.07 -1.69 -7.58
CA HIS A 155 3.88 -1.26 -8.73
C HIS A 155 5.03 -2.21 -9.11
N ARG A 156 5.20 -3.32 -8.37
CA ARG A 156 6.03 -4.44 -8.82
C ARG A 156 5.31 -5.35 -9.80
N THR A 157 3.99 -5.48 -9.68
CA THR A 157 3.25 -6.61 -10.25
C THR A 157 2.73 -6.43 -11.68
N TYR A 158 3.10 -5.37 -12.39
CA TYR A 158 2.54 -5.12 -13.72
C TYR A 158 3.40 -5.75 -14.82
N LEU A 159 3.33 -7.07 -14.88
CA LEU A 159 3.44 -7.78 -16.14
C LEU A 159 2.05 -8.25 -16.55
N VAL A 160 1.58 -7.69 -17.66
CA VAL A 160 0.46 -8.19 -18.46
C VAL A 160 -0.93 -7.97 -17.85
N SER A 161 -1.46 -6.76 -18.02
CA SER A 161 -2.78 -6.64 -18.66
C SER A 161 -2.56 -5.99 -20.01
N ALA A 162 -2.21 -6.83 -20.98
CA ALA A 162 -2.18 -6.48 -22.38
C ALA A 162 -3.41 -5.62 -22.72
N LEU A 163 -3.32 -4.52 -23.48
CA LEU A 163 -2.94 -4.53 -24.89
C LEU A 163 -3.67 -5.60 -25.74
N LEU A 164 -4.73 -6.24 -25.23
CA LEU A 164 -5.53 -7.23 -25.96
C LEU A 164 -7.04 -7.02 -25.80
N THR A 165 -7.53 -5.77 -25.91
CA THR A 165 -8.95 -5.47 -26.20
C THR A 165 -9.14 -4.16 -26.98
N ILE A 166 -8.19 -3.75 -27.82
CA ILE A 166 -8.43 -2.68 -28.82
C ILE A 166 -7.72 -3.04 -30.12
N LEU A 167 -8.13 -4.16 -30.72
CA LEU A 167 -8.12 -4.30 -32.17
C LEU A 167 -9.58 -4.09 -32.56
N GLU A 168 -9.81 -2.99 -33.29
CA GLU A 168 -11.09 -2.39 -33.68
C GLU A 168 -11.71 -1.36 -32.70
N ILE A 169 -12.07 -0.23 -33.30
CA ILE A 169 -12.63 1.01 -32.75
C ILE A 169 -11.56 1.99 -32.23
N GLY A 170 -11.22 2.90 -33.13
CA GLY A 170 -10.35 4.02 -32.87
C GLY A 170 -10.91 4.95 -31.80
N LEU A 171 -10.08 5.23 -30.80
CA LEU A 171 -10.01 6.51 -30.12
C LEU A 171 -8.58 6.72 -29.60
N TYR A 172 -7.67 7.07 -30.52
CA TYR A 172 -6.31 7.49 -30.20
C TYR A 172 -6.32 8.90 -29.61
N ALA A 173 -6.68 9.04 -28.33
CA ALA A 173 -6.46 10.30 -27.59
C ALA A 173 -6.52 10.11 -26.06
N ASN A 174 -6.00 9.03 -25.49
CA ASN A 174 -5.70 8.95 -24.05
C ASN A 174 -4.71 7.82 -23.69
N LEU A 175 -3.77 7.51 -24.60
CA LEU A 175 -2.74 6.49 -24.40
C LEU A 175 -1.54 6.94 -23.53
N LYS A 176 -1.63 8.11 -22.89
CA LYS A 176 -0.55 8.67 -22.05
C LYS A 176 -0.65 8.30 -20.56
N THR A 177 -1.72 7.61 -20.15
CA THR A 177 -1.97 7.21 -18.74
C THR A 177 -1.62 5.76 -18.41
N TYR A 178 -1.17 4.95 -19.37
CA TYR A 178 -0.95 3.51 -19.16
C TYR A 178 0.52 3.04 -19.26
N LEU A 179 1.49 3.94 -19.46
CA LEU A 179 2.85 3.52 -19.85
C LEU A 179 4.00 4.05 -18.98
N SER A 180 3.74 4.49 -17.76
CA SER A 180 4.81 4.81 -16.81
C SER A 180 4.38 4.52 -15.38
N GLU A 181 4.08 3.26 -15.07
CA GLU A 181 4.02 2.84 -13.68
C GLU A 181 5.45 2.70 -13.16
N GLY A 182 6.03 3.85 -12.83
CA GLY A 182 7.42 3.99 -12.41
C GLY A 182 7.68 3.21 -11.12
N ILE A 183 8.83 2.54 -11.07
CA ILE A 183 9.34 1.97 -9.83
C ILE A 183 9.70 3.12 -8.91
N TYR A 184 9.27 3.03 -7.65
CA TYR A 184 9.54 4.06 -6.66
C TYR A 184 10.78 3.75 -5.81
N ILE A 185 11.54 4.80 -5.53
CA ILE A 185 12.45 4.87 -4.38
C ILE A 185 11.64 5.39 -3.19
N VAL A 186 11.80 4.81 -2.01
CA VAL A 186 11.08 5.27 -0.81
C VAL A 186 11.99 6.16 0.00
N ALA A 187 11.61 7.42 0.22
CA ALA A 187 12.30 8.35 1.09
C ALA A 187 11.60 8.40 2.46
N THR A 188 12.19 7.74 3.47
CA THR A 188 11.67 7.72 4.83
C THR A 188 12.82 7.69 5.84
N ASN A 189 12.60 8.25 7.02
CA ASN A 189 13.53 8.14 8.14
C ASN A 189 12.97 7.28 9.28
N ASP A 190 11.78 6.70 9.11
CA ASP A 190 11.18 5.83 10.11
C ASP A 190 11.82 4.44 10.07
N LYS A 191 12.23 3.96 11.25
CA LYS A 191 12.84 2.64 11.42
C LYS A 191 11.85 1.53 11.11
N ASP A 192 10.59 1.70 11.46
CA ASP A 192 9.58 0.64 11.28
C ASP A 192 9.14 0.55 9.82
N LEU A 193 8.94 1.68 9.15
CA LEU A 193 8.73 1.70 7.69
C LEU A 193 9.95 1.15 6.95
N CYS A 194 11.18 1.55 7.31
CA CYS A 194 12.41 0.99 6.73
C CYS A 194 12.47 -0.54 6.89
N ARG A 195 12.14 -1.09 8.06
CA ARG A 195 12.11 -2.55 8.30
C ARG A 195 11.08 -3.24 7.41
N ARG A 196 9.92 -2.63 7.19
CA ARG A 196 8.87 -3.18 6.31
C ARG A 196 9.30 -3.13 4.85
N VAL A 197 9.83 -2.00 4.36
CA VAL A 197 10.31 -1.86 2.98
C VAL A 197 11.50 -2.76 2.69
N ARG A 198 12.40 -2.99 3.66
CA ARG A 198 13.54 -3.92 3.52
C ARG A 198 13.14 -5.38 3.28
N LYS A 199 11.93 -5.79 3.65
CA LYS A 199 11.41 -7.14 3.34
C LYS A 199 11.05 -7.29 1.86
N ILE A 200 10.83 -6.18 1.17
CA ILE A 200 10.37 -6.17 -0.21
C ILE A 200 11.61 -5.99 -1.14
N PRO A 201 11.96 -6.97 -2.00
CA PRO A 201 13.22 -6.95 -2.77
C PRO A 201 13.23 -5.88 -3.88
N GLY A 202 14.38 -5.30 -4.26
CA GLY A 202 14.44 -4.39 -5.42
C GLY A 202 13.82 -3.00 -5.24
N VAL A 203 13.59 -2.56 -3.99
CA VAL A 203 13.18 -1.18 -3.67
C VAL A 203 14.30 -0.49 -2.88
N PRO A 204 14.89 0.58 -3.42
CA PRO A 204 15.86 1.41 -2.73
C PRO A 204 15.19 2.29 -1.68
N ILE A 205 15.94 2.62 -0.63
CA ILE A 205 15.47 3.47 0.48
C ILE A 205 16.40 4.68 0.58
N LEU A 206 15.83 5.88 0.60
CA LEU A 206 16.54 7.14 0.80
C LEU A 206 16.35 7.64 2.22
N ASN A 207 17.44 7.83 2.94
CA ASN A 207 17.46 8.26 4.34
C ASN A 207 18.19 9.59 4.47
N VAL A 208 17.73 10.49 5.36
CA VAL A 208 18.51 11.67 5.74
C VAL A 208 19.52 11.30 6.84
N ALA A 209 20.83 11.34 6.56
CA ALA A 209 21.90 11.05 7.53
C ALA A 209 23.06 12.07 7.43
N ARG A 210 23.61 12.52 8.57
CA ARG A 210 24.82 13.37 8.64
C ARG A 210 24.80 14.62 7.74
N GLY A 211 23.64 15.26 7.59
CA GLY A 211 23.48 16.46 6.76
C GLY A 211 23.53 16.22 5.25
N LYS A 212 23.38 14.96 4.79
CA LYS A 212 23.22 14.58 3.38
C LYS A 212 22.10 13.54 3.25
N TYR A 213 21.69 13.25 2.02
CA TYR A 213 20.90 12.06 1.75
C TYR A 213 21.81 10.87 1.48
N VAL A 214 21.39 9.72 1.98
CA VAL A 214 22.09 8.46 1.85
C VAL A 214 21.10 7.46 1.28
N ILE A 215 21.51 6.77 0.22
CA ILE A 215 20.70 5.71 -0.38
C ILE A 215 21.17 4.34 0.07
N GLU A 216 20.21 3.51 0.47
CA GLU A 216 20.40 2.08 0.70
C GLU A 216 19.87 1.29 -0.50
N ARG A 217 20.55 0.20 -0.86
CA ARG A 217 20.09 -0.81 -1.83
C ARG A 217 19.89 -0.33 -3.28
N LEU A 218 20.63 0.68 -3.71
CA LEU A 218 20.76 1.01 -5.13
C LEU A 218 22.13 0.50 -5.65
N PRO A 219 22.18 -0.55 -6.48
CA PRO A 219 23.45 -0.95 -7.07
C PRO A 219 23.84 0.03 -8.18
N GLY A 220 25.08 0.50 -8.13
CA GLY A 220 25.62 1.52 -9.02
C GLY A 220 25.71 2.94 -8.42
N ALA A 221 25.18 3.18 -7.22
CA ALA A 221 25.46 4.42 -6.50
C ALA A 221 26.88 4.38 -5.91
N PRO A 222 27.69 5.45 -6.05
CA PRO A 222 28.99 5.53 -5.38
C PRO A 222 28.78 5.62 -3.86
N ASN A 223 29.59 4.86 -3.11
CA ASN A 223 29.63 4.90 -1.64
C ASN A 223 30.21 6.22 -1.13
#